data_AF-X1UFP1-F1
#
_entry.id   AF-X1UFP1-F1
#
_cell.length_a   1.000
_cell.length_b   1.000
_cell.length_c   1.000
_cell.angle_alpha   90.00
_cell.angle_beta   90.00
_cell.angle_gamma   90.00
#
_symmetry.space_group_name_H-M   'P 1'
#
loop_
_entity.id
_entity.type
_entity.pdbx_description
1 polymer ?
#
loop_
_entity_poly.entity_id
_entity_poly.type
_entity_poly.pdbx_seq_one_letter_code
_entity_poly.pdbx_strand_id
1 'polypeptide(L)' 'LIESIAASLGGGIGFLLVLIIMSGIREKLEVADTPRSMRGLPVAMLVGMLLGLTFFGFGGMI' A
#
# COMPACT_ATOMS: atom_id res chain seq x y z
N LEU A 1 15.85 14.96 18.71
CA LEU A 1 15.30 13.75 19.37
C LEU A 1 13.79 13.64 19.17
N ILE A 2 12.99 14.63 19.60
CA ILE A 2 11.53 14.65 19.37
C ILE A 2 11.18 14.57 17.87
N GLU A 3 11.89 15.31 17.02
CA GLU A 3 11.67 15.30 15.56
C GLU A 3 11.95 13.93 14.93
N SER A 4 13.02 13.24 15.37
CA SER A 4 13.36 11.89 14.91
C SER A 4 12.35 10.85 15.37
N ILE A 5 11.78 11.00 16.57
CA ILE A 5 10.70 10.15 17.10
C ILE A 5 9.42 10.39 16.30
N ALA A 6 9.08 11.66 16.02
CA ALA A 6 7.91 12.00 15.22
C ALA A 6 8.02 11.48 13.77
N ALA A 7 9.20 11.60 13.16
CA ALA A 7 9.45 11.09 11.81
C ALA A 7 9.36 9.56 11.74
N SER A 8 9.92 8.84 12.72
CA SER A 8 9.84 7.37 12.75
C SER A 8 8.43 6.88 13.06
N LEU A 9 7.67 7.57 13.92
CA LEU A 9 6.24 7.30 14.15
C LEU A 9 5.41 7.54 12.89
N GLY A 10 5.59 8.68 12.22
CA GLY A 10 4.89 9.01 10.98
C GLY A 10 5.18 7.99 9.88
N GLY A 11 6.46 7.66 9.66
CA GLY A 11 6.88 6.65 8.70
C GLY A 11 6.37 5.24 9.03
N GLY A 12 6.44 4.85 10.31
CA GLY A 12 5.95 3.55 10.79
C GLY A 12 4.44 3.40 10.65
N ILE A 13 3.67 4.43 11.02
CA ILE A 13 2.20 4.45 10.86
C ILE A 13 1.82 4.41 9.37
N GLY A 14 2.49 5.20 8.52
CA GLY A 14 2.24 5.19 7.08
C GLY A 14 2.49 3.82 6.44
N PHE A 15 3.58 3.15 6.83
CA PHE A 15 3.90 1.80 6.36
C PHE A 15 2.86 0.78 6.84
N LEU A 16 2.47 0.83 8.12
CA LEU A 16 1.43 -0.04 8.68
C LEU A 16 0.09 0.12 7.92
N LEU A 17 -0.28 1.36 7.61
CA LEU A 17 -1.52 1.67 6.89
C LEU A 17 -1.49 1.07 5.48
N VAL A 18 -0.35 1.13 4.79
CA VAL A 18 -0.16 0.45 3.49
C VAL A 18 -0.28 -1.06 3.59
N LEU A 19 0.30 -1.68 4.62
CA LEU A 19 0.20 -3.13 4.81
C LEU A 19 -1.26 -3.58 5.01
N ILE A 20 -2.04 -2.84 5.78
CA ILE A 20 -3.47 -3.12 6.00
C ILE A 20 -4.25 -3.02 4.68
N ILE A 21 -4.03 -1.94 3.91
CA ILE A 21 -4.69 -1.76 2.61
C ILE A 21 -4.30 -2.90 1.66
N MET A 22 -3.01 -3.24 1.60
CA MET A 22 -2.53 -4.32 0.74
C MET A 22 -3.15 -5.66 1.11
N SER A 23 -3.27 -5.96 2.42
CA SER A 23 -3.94 -7.16 2.91
C SER A 23 -5.42 -7.19 2.50
N GLY A 24 -6.15 -6.09 2.72
CA GLY A 24 -7.57 -6.00 2.39
C GLY A 24 -7.84 -6.12 0.89
N ILE A 25 -6.97 -5.53 0.05
CA ILE A 25 -7.09 -5.68 -1.41
C ILE A 25 -6.88 -7.13 -1.82
N ARG A 26 -5.86 -7.81 -1.26
CA ARG A 26 -5.60 -9.24 -1.56
C ARG A 26 -6.76 -10.13 -1.17
N GLU A 27 -7.35 -9.91 0.02
CA GLU A 27 -8.51 -10.65 0.49
C GLU A 27 -9.72 -10.48 -0.44
N LYS A 28 -10.02 -9.24 -0.85
CA LYS A 28 -11.11 -8.98 -1.81
C LYS A 28 -10.85 -9.61 -3.18
N LEU A 29 -9.60 -9.65 -3.61
CA LEU A 29 -9.21 -10.24 -4.89
C LEU A 29 -9.28 -11.76 -4.92
N GLU A 30 -9.13 -12.41 -3.77
CA GLU A 30 -9.26 -13.86 -3.62
C GLU A 30 -10.72 -14.30 -3.75
N VAL A 31 -11.66 -13.47 -3.31
CA VAL A 31 -13.11 -13.70 -3.43
C VAL A 31 -13.68 -13.20 -4.76
N ALA A 32 -12.99 -12.27 -5.43
CA ALA A 32 -13.42 -11.73 -6.72
C ALA A 32 -13.09 -12.68 -7.89
N ASP A 33 -13.99 -12.72 -8.87
CA ASP A 33 -13.84 -13.51 -10.10
C ASP A 33 -12.76 -12.91 -11.02
N THR A 34 -11.50 -13.09 -10.65
CA THR A 34 -10.36 -12.58 -11.43
C THR A 34 -9.91 -13.60 -12.49
N PRO A 35 -9.62 -13.14 -13.72
CA PRO A 35 -9.14 -13.99 -14.80
C PRO A 35 -7.87 -14.72 -14.37
N ARG A 36 -7.76 -16.01 -14.73
CA ARG A 36 -6.68 -16.91 -14.26
C ARG A 36 -5.27 -16.37 -14.50
N SER A 37 -5.07 -15.54 -15.52
CA SER A 37 -3.79 -14.90 -15.85
C SER A 37 -3.38 -13.76 -14.90
N MET A 38 -4.32 -13.17 -14.15
CA MET A 38 -4.07 -12.04 -13.24
C MET A 38 -3.98 -12.46 -11.76
N ARG A 39 -4.22 -13.74 -11.42
CA ARG A 39 -4.21 -14.18 -10.03
C ARG A 39 -2.80 -14.20 -9.44
N GLY A 40 -2.69 -13.78 -8.19
CA GLY A 40 -1.45 -13.85 -7.41
C GLY A 40 -0.48 -12.74 -7.74
N LEU A 41 0.56 -13.05 -8.54
CA LEU A 41 1.72 -12.17 -8.74
C LEU A 41 1.41 -10.88 -9.53
N PRO A 42 0.70 -10.94 -10.68
CA PRO A 42 0.49 -9.75 -11.51
C PRO A 42 -0.36 -8.69 -10.81
N VAL A 43 -1.44 -9.09 -10.14
CA VAL A 43 -2.26 -8.14 -9.40
C VAL A 43 -1.55 -7.61 -8.16
N ALA A 44 -0.77 -8.44 -7.44
CA ALA A 44 0.02 -7.94 -6.33
C ALA A 44 0.99 -6.83 -6.77
N MET A 45 1.62 -6.97 -7.94
CA MET A 45 2.48 -5.92 -8.51
C MET A 45 1.69 -4.66 -8.90
N LEU A 46 0.53 -4.80 -9.54
CA LEU A 46 -0.35 -3.65 -9.87
C LEU A 46 -0.78 -2.88 -8.62
N VAL A 47 -1.23 -3.59 -7.60
CA VAL A 47 -1.66 -2.98 -6.33
C VAL A 47 -0.48 -2.30 -5.63
N GLY A 48 0.71 -2.92 -5.65
CA GLY A 48 1.93 -2.30 -5.15
C GLY A 48 2.27 -0.99 -5.87
N MET A 49 2.14 -0.96 -7.20
CA MET A 49 2.34 0.27 -7.97
C MET A 49 1.30 1.35 -7.64
N LEU A 50 0.02 1.00 -7.52
CA LEU A 50 -1.05 1.94 -7.15
C LEU A 50 -0.88 2.51 -5.74
N LEU A 51 -0.43 1.68 -4.78
CA LEU A 51 -0.06 2.12 -3.44
C LEU A 51 1.13 3.09 -3.49
N GLY A 52 2.14 2.82 -4.33
CA GLY A 52 3.25 3.74 -4.56
C GLY A 52 2.80 5.10 -5.14
N LEU A 53 1.87 5.10 -6.10
CA LEU A 53 1.27 6.32 -6.64
C LEU A 53 0.52 7.13 -5.59
N THR A 54 -0.10 6.46 -4.61
CA THR A 54 -0.79 7.12 -3.50
C THR A 54 0.18 7.95 -2.68
N PHE A 55 1.41 7.44 -2.43
CA PHE A 55 2.46 8.21 -1.77
C PHE A 55 2.98 9.38 -2.60
N PHE A 56 3.09 9.21 -3.92
CA PHE A 56 3.45 10.31 -4.83
C PHE A 56 2.46 11.48 -4.78
N GLY A 57 1.18 11.22 -4.53
CA GLY A 57 0.16 12.26 -4.34
C GLY A 57 0.42 13.18 -3.14
N PHE A 58 1.22 12.73 -2.16
CA PHE A 58 1.64 13.56 -1.03
C PHE A 58 2.91 14.38 -1.29
N GLY A 59 3.55 14.22 -2.45
CA GLY A 59 4.81 14.90 -2.80
C GLY A 59 4.72 16.43 -2.94
N GLY A 60 3.51 17.00 -2.95
CA GLY A 60 3.28 18.46 -2.91
C GLY A 60 2.89 19.01 -1.54
N MET A 61 2.73 18.17 -0.52
CA MET A 61 2.48 18.58 0.85
C MET A 61 3.82 18.71 1.57
N ILE A 62 4.33 19.93 1.60
CA ILE A 62 5.44 20.38 2.47
C ILE A 62 4.90 21.36 3.51
#